data_AF-A0AAD6UCH6-F1
#
_entry.id   AF-A0AAD6UCH6-F1
#
_cell.length_a   1.000
_cell.length_b   1.000
_cell.length_c   1.000
_cell.angle_alpha   90.00
_cell.angle_beta   90.00
_cell.angle_gamma   90.00
#
_symmetry.space_group_name_H-M   'P 1'
#
loop_
_entity.id
_entity.type
_entity.pdbx_description
1 polymer ?
#
loop_
_entity_poly.entity_id
_entity_poly.type
_entity_poly.pdbx_seq_one_letter_code
_entity_poly.pdbx_strand_id
1 'polypeptide(L)'
;MQSPSFLAKEEAFDALCHHFSLVKALLPPNTPLQATFDMQMSAPASRTATHVLAVVPPDGNPNVPPLMFPVDAHLYHECFERADFLPPLGPRPVPHLAAGAQLPTVTLPVIPVNVPHGISIPLVLLFGLGLETNLNHLAARLLPPDVIGEFPNAAAMSTVMSRYKESQFDWYFQYNQGMWKNILALAPRNTALVEHVQTAYKVVVDARRMRSRRW
;
A
#
# COMPACT_ATOMS: atom_id res chain seq x y z
N MET A 1 -24.21 4.47 2.42
CA MET A 1 -23.87 4.14 1.02
C MET A 1 -22.41 3.72 1.00
N GLN A 2 -22.10 2.49 0.57
CA GLN A 2 -20.71 2.06 0.38
C GLN A 2 -20.16 2.78 -0.85
N SER A 3 -19.08 3.53 -0.71
CA SER A 3 -18.40 4.13 -1.86
C SER A 3 -17.91 3.02 -2.79
N PRO A 4 -18.01 3.19 -4.12
CA PRO A 4 -17.49 2.21 -5.06
C PRO A 4 -15.98 2.06 -4.86
N SER A 5 -15.51 0.82 -4.76
CA SER A 5 -14.09 0.51 -4.62
C SER A 5 -13.31 0.92 -5.87
N PHE A 6 -12.24 1.70 -5.69
CA PHE A 6 -11.36 2.12 -6.79
C PHE A 6 -10.47 0.97 -7.29
N LEU A 7 -10.17 -0.02 -6.43
CA LEU A 7 -9.38 -1.19 -6.79
C LEU A 7 -10.02 -2.08 -7.87
N ALA A 8 -11.31 -1.89 -8.17
CA ALA A 8 -11.97 -2.57 -9.27
C ALA A 8 -11.48 -2.10 -10.66
N LYS A 9 -10.91 -0.88 -10.75
CA LYS A 9 -10.52 -0.25 -12.03
C LYS A 9 -9.06 0.15 -12.09
N GLU A 10 -8.42 0.30 -10.94
CA GLU A 10 -7.11 0.95 -10.81
C GLU A 10 -6.16 0.17 -9.91
N GLU A 11 -4.87 0.49 -10.04
CA GLU A 11 -3.82 -0.01 -9.16
C GLU A 11 -3.88 0.66 -7.78
N ALA A 12 -3.35 -0.01 -6.76
CA ALA A 12 -3.49 0.42 -5.36
C ALA A 12 -2.88 1.81 -5.07
N PHE A 13 -1.79 2.18 -5.76
CA PHE A 13 -1.21 3.52 -5.61
C PHE A 13 -2.14 4.58 -6.20
N ASP A 14 -2.64 4.36 -7.42
CA ASP A 14 -3.54 5.29 -8.09
C ASP A 14 -4.85 5.47 -7.31
N ALA A 15 -5.42 4.38 -6.79
CA ALA A 15 -6.57 4.41 -5.90
C ALA A 15 -6.31 5.21 -4.61
N LEU A 16 -5.13 5.06 -3.99
CA LEU A 16 -4.74 5.82 -2.79
C LEU A 16 -4.71 7.33 -3.09
N CYS A 17 -4.09 7.73 -4.19
CA CYS A 17 -4.05 9.12 -4.62
C CYS A 17 -5.45 9.67 -4.90
N HIS A 18 -6.32 8.89 -5.56
CA HIS A 18 -7.71 9.27 -5.82
C HIS A 18 -8.54 9.48 -4.55
N HIS A 19 -8.34 8.69 -3.50
CA HIS A 19 -9.02 8.91 -2.21
C HIS A 19 -8.71 10.28 -1.57
N PHE A 20 -7.54 10.84 -1.86
CA PHE A 20 -7.13 12.18 -1.41
C PHE A 20 -7.33 13.26 -2.49
N SER A 21 -7.93 12.91 -3.64
CA SER A 21 -8.10 13.78 -4.80
C SER A 21 -6.79 14.37 -5.31
N LEU A 22 -5.73 13.56 -5.26
CA LEU A 22 -4.40 13.90 -5.74
C LEU A 22 -4.06 13.09 -7.00
N VAL A 23 -3.23 13.68 -7.84
CA VAL A 23 -2.59 13.00 -8.96
C VAL A 23 -1.33 12.32 -8.44
N LYS A 24 -1.14 11.06 -8.81
CA LYS A 24 0.09 10.32 -8.53
C LYS A 24 1.28 11.07 -9.13
N ALA A 25 2.21 11.45 -8.28
CA ALA A 25 3.44 12.11 -8.68
C ALA A 25 4.63 11.22 -8.34
N LEU A 26 5.61 11.18 -9.25
CA LEU A 26 6.87 10.46 -9.06
C LEU A 26 7.98 11.48 -8.89
N LEU A 27 8.89 11.21 -7.96
CA LEU A 27 10.09 12.02 -7.84
C LEU A 27 11.00 11.74 -9.05
N PRO A 28 11.49 12.75 -9.78
CA PRO A 28 12.39 12.52 -10.91
C PRO A 28 13.68 11.83 -10.43
N PRO A 29 14.29 10.96 -11.26
CA PRO A 29 15.55 10.30 -10.92
C PRO A 29 16.63 11.32 -10.53
N ASN A 30 17.50 10.97 -9.57
CA ASN A 30 18.58 11.81 -9.05
C ASN A 30 18.15 13.12 -8.37
N THR A 31 16.86 13.31 -8.08
CA THR A 31 16.39 14.45 -7.30
C THR A 31 16.53 14.14 -5.80
N PRO A 32 17.20 14.99 -5.01
CA PRO A 32 17.29 14.77 -3.56
C PRO A 32 15.90 14.89 -2.92
N LEU A 33 15.65 14.09 -1.88
CA LEU A 33 14.42 14.18 -1.13
C LEU A 33 14.35 15.53 -0.39
N GLN A 34 13.33 16.32 -0.70
CA GLN A 34 13.08 17.61 -0.06
C GLN A 34 12.18 17.45 1.17
N ALA A 35 12.18 18.46 2.04
CA ALA A 35 11.32 18.47 3.24
C ALA A 35 9.83 18.62 2.92
N THR A 36 9.50 19.11 1.72
CA THR A 36 8.15 19.28 1.21
C THR A 36 8.05 18.74 -0.20
N PHE A 37 6.84 18.34 -0.60
CA PHE A 37 6.56 17.83 -1.93
C PHE A 37 5.22 18.34 -2.43
N ASP A 38 5.23 18.77 -3.69
CA ASP A 38 4.07 19.34 -4.36
C ASP A 38 3.29 18.23 -5.07
N MET A 39 2.01 18.11 -4.74
CA MET A 39 1.09 17.19 -5.39
C MET A 39 -0.04 17.95 -6.07
N GLN A 40 -0.28 17.66 -7.35
CA GLN A 40 -1.39 18.24 -8.09
C GLN A 40 -2.71 17.63 -7.64
N MET A 41 -3.74 18.46 -7.56
CA MET A 41 -5.09 18.03 -7.24
C MET A 41 -5.84 17.64 -8.51
N SER A 42 -6.53 16.50 -8.46
CA SER A 42 -7.40 16.04 -9.56
C SER A 42 -8.83 16.57 -9.44
N ALA A 43 -9.27 16.88 -8.21
CA ALA A 43 -10.58 17.41 -7.90
C ALA A 43 -10.56 18.12 -6.54
N PRO A 44 -11.60 18.90 -6.18
CA PRO A 44 -11.79 19.37 -4.82
C PRO A 44 -11.79 18.20 -3.83
N ALA A 45 -10.88 18.25 -2.85
CA ALA A 45 -10.62 17.13 -1.98
C ALA A 45 -11.74 16.93 -0.94
N SER A 46 -12.34 15.72 -0.92
CA SER A 46 -13.25 15.31 0.16
C SER A 46 -12.50 14.88 1.42
N ARG A 47 -11.25 14.41 1.27
CA ARG A 47 -10.30 14.11 2.34
C ARG A 47 -8.97 14.77 2.01
N THR A 48 -8.36 15.44 2.98
CA THR A 48 -7.14 16.21 2.76
C THR A 48 -5.94 15.41 3.27
N ALA A 49 -5.02 15.07 2.36
CA ALA A 49 -3.72 14.57 2.77
C ALA A 49 -2.99 15.65 3.57
N THR A 50 -2.30 15.24 4.63
CA THR A 50 -1.55 16.15 5.52
C THR A 50 -0.04 16.00 5.35
N HIS A 51 0.40 14.81 4.95
CA HIS A 51 1.80 14.45 4.79
C HIS A 51 1.96 13.56 3.56
N VAL A 52 3.20 13.44 3.10
CA VAL A 52 3.60 12.44 2.11
C VAL A 52 4.62 11.52 2.75
N LEU A 53 4.33 10.22 2.75
CA LEU A 53 5.30 9.20 3.10
C LEU A 53 6.22 8.97 1.89
N ALA A 54 7.48 9.33 2.03
CA ALA A 54 8.51 8.99 1.06
C ALA A 54 9.08 7.61 1.40
N VAL A 55 8.55 6.59 0.73
CA VAL A 55 8.99 5.21 0.93
C VAL A 55 10.27 4.97 0.13
N VAL A 56 11.35 4.80 0.88
CA VAL A 56 12.69 4.55 0.35
C VAL A 56 12.91 3.04 0.25
N PRO A 57 13.57 2.54 -0.81
CA PRO A 57 13.96 1.13 -0.87
C PRO A 57 14.81 0.73 0.34
N PRO A 58 14.64 -0.49 0.87
CA PRO A 58 15.37 -0.94 2.05
C PRO A 58 16.89 -0.97 1.84
N ASP A 59 17.34 -1.18 0.60
CA ASP A 59 18.75 -1.22 0.22
C ASP A 59 19.39 0.18 0.12
N GLY A 60 18.61 1.25 0.33
CA GLY A 60 19.08 2.63 0.25
C GLY A 60 19.64 3.02 -1.13
N ASN A 61 19.32 2.25 -2.17
CA ASN A 61 19.85 2.48 -3.51
C ASN A 61 19.40 3.86 -4.02
N PRO A 62 20.32 4.82 -4.19
CA PRO A 62 19.98 6.19 -4.57
C PRO A 62 19.45 6.28 -6.01
N ASN A 63 19.64 5.24 -6.83
CA ASN A 63 19.18 5.20 -8.21
C ASN A 63 17.69 4.84 -8.33
N VAL A 64 17.06 4.34 -7.27
CA VAL A 64 15.64 4.02 -7.26
C VAL A 64 14.91 5.17 -6.54
N PRO A 65 14.09 5.97 -7.26
CA PRO A 65 13.42 7.09 -6.64
C PRO A 65 12.41 6.61 -5.59
N PRO A 66 12.24 7.33 -4.47
CA PRO A 66 11.27 6.99 -3.45
C PRO A 66 9.86 7.08 -4.01
N LEU A 67 8.98 6.22 -3.50
CA LEU A 67 7.55 6.28 -3.79
C LEU A 67 6.88 7.25 -2.83
N MET A 68 6.07 8.16 -3.36
CA MET A 68 5.47 9.26 -2.62
C MET A 68 4.00 8.96 -2.34
N PHE A 69 3.65 8.57 -1.12
CA PHE A 69 2.29 8.18 -0.74
C PHE A 69 1.60 9.26 0.10
N PRO A 70 0.47 9.82 -0.35
CA PRO A 70 -0.28 10.77 0.46
C PRO A 70 -0.94 10.07 1.65
N VAL A 71 -0.89 10.71 2.81
CA VAL A 71 -1.55 10.23 4.03
C VAL A 71 -2.18 11.38 4.83
N ASP A 72 -3.29 11.07 5.48
CA ASP A 72 -3.84 11.88 6.57
C ASP A 72 -3.25 11.37 7.89
N ALA A 73 -2.46 12.20 8.57
CA ALA A 73 -1.79 11.83 9.80
C ALA A 73 -2.80 11.57 10.93
N HIS A 74 -3.93 12.27 10.97
CA HIS A 74 -4.97 11.99 11.97
C HIS A 74 -5.50 10.57 11.79
N LEU A 75 -5.91 10.25 10.56
CA LEU A 75 -6.41 8.92 10.21
C LEU A 75 -5.34 7.85 10.43
N TYR A 76 -4.07 8.17 10.15
CA TYR A 76 -2.96 7.25 10.39
C TYR A 76 -2.78 6.96 11.88
N HIS A 77 -2.74 7.98 12.74
CA HIS A 77 -2.64 7.83 14.20
C HIS A 77 -3.81 7.02 14.79
N GLU A 78 -5.01 7.17 14.22
CA GLU A 78 -6.19 6.40 14.64
C GLU A 78 -6.15 4.95 14.19
N CYS A 79 -5.57 4.66 13.03
CA CYS A 79 -5.66 3.36 12.37
C CYS A 79 -4.40 2.48 12.50
N PHE A 80 -3.25 3.04 12.89
CA PHE A 80 -2.00 2.32 13.05
C PHE A 80 -1.48 2.46 14.48
N GLU A 81 -0.83 1.42 15.00
CA GLU A 81 -0.18 1.47 16.31
C GLU A 81 1.16 2.20 16.23
N ARG A 82 1.90 2.05 15.13
CA ARG A 82 3.19 2.69 14.93
C ARG A 82 3.04 3.99 14.15
N ALA A 83 2.77 5.08 14.85
CA ALA A 83 2.58 6.39 14.24
C ALA A 83 3.56 7.46 14.76
N ASP A 84 4.49 7.10 15.65
CA ASP A 84 5.42 8.02 16.32
C ASP A 84 6.34 8.79 15.35
N PHE A 85 6.55 8.25 14.14
CA PHE A 85 7.37 8.88 13.11
C PHE A 85 6.62 10.00 12.36
N LEU A 86 5.28 10.06 12.46
CA LEU A 86 4.48 11.12 11.89
C LEU A 86 4.37 12.27 12.90
N PRO A 87 4.91 13.46 12.58
CA PRO A 87 4.82 14.59 13.49
C PRO A 87 3.36 15.01 13.71
N PRO A 88 3.07 15.69 14.84
CA PRO A 88 1.73 16.18 15.13
C PRO A 88 1.25 17.14 14.04
N LEU A 89 -0.08 17.21 13.89
CA LEU A 89 -0.75 17.96 12.84
C LEU A 89 -0.26 19.42 12.78
N GLY A 90 0.35 19.78 11.65
CA GLY A 90 0.61 21.17 11.29
C GLY A 90 -0.65 21.89 10.79
N PRO A 91 -0.52 23.14 10.29
CA PRO A 91 -1.61 23.82 9.62
C PRO A 91 -2.10 22.97 8.44
N ARG A 92 -3.43 22.94 8.22
CA ARG A 92 -4.00 22.19 7.10
C ARG A 92 -3.41 22.71 5.78
N PRO A 93 -2.91 21.82 4.91
CA PRO A 93 -2.39 22.23 3.62
C PRO A 93 -3.44 22.99 2.82
N VAL A 94 -3.09 24.17 2.33
CA VAL A 94 -3.99 25.03 1.54
C VAL A 94 -3.65 24.85 0.06
N PRO A 95 -4.62 24.45 -0.78
CA PRO A 95 -4.44 24.43 -2.22
C PRO A 95 -4.04 25.81 -2.73
N HIS A 96 -3.03 25.86 -3.59
CA HIS A 96 -2.58 27.07 -4.26
C HIS A 96 -2.29 26.78 -5.73
N LEU A 97 -2.32 27.81 -6.57
CA LEU A 97 -1.99 27.68 -7.98
C LEU A 97 -0.49 27.93 -8.15
N ALA A 98 0.28 26.86 -8.40
CA ALA A 98 1.71 26.98 -8.67
C ALA A 98 1.97 27.73 -9.99
N ALA A 99 3.10 28.43 -10.08
CA ALA A 99 3.44 29.20 -11.28
C ALA A 99 3.53 28.29 -12.52
N GLY A 100 2.69 28.55 -13.52
CA GLY A 100 2.62 27.74 -14.74
C GLY A 100 1.78 26.46 -14.63
N ALA A 101 1.20 26.15 -13.47
CA ALA A 101 0.28 25.03 -13.32
C ALA A 101 -1.14 25.42 -13.74
N GLN A 102 -1.83 24.51 -14.43
CA GLN A 102 -3.24 24.65 -14.78
C GLN A 102 -4.17 24.15 -13.67
N LEU A 103 -3.67 23.26 -12.81
CA LEU A 103 -4.41 22.64 -11.72
C LEU A 103 -3.89 23.13 -10.36
N PRO A 104 -4.77 23.25 -9.35
CA PRO A 104 -4.36 23.52 -7.98
C PRO A 104 -3.36 22.47 -7.49
N THR A 105 -2.40 22.91 -6.69
CA THR A 105 -1.35 22.09 -6.09
C THR A 105 -1.40 22.24 -4.58
N VAL A 106 -1.04 21.18 -3.87
CA VAL A 106 -0.86 21.19 -2.43
C VAL A 106 0.58 20.84 -2.09
N THR A 107 1.22 21.68 -1.27
CA THR A 107 2.55 21.40 -0.73
C THR A 107 2.39 20.66 0.58
N LEU A 108 2.97 19.46 0.65
CA LEU A 108 2.86 18.57 1.80
C LEU A 108 4.23 18.31 2.43
N PRO A 109 4.35 18.30 3.77
CA PRO A 109 5.56 17.84 4.43
C PRO A 109 5.86 16.37 4.08
N VAL A 110 7.14 16.10 3.83
CA VAL A 110 7.64 14.78 3.43
C VAL A 110 8.25 14.09 4.63
N ILE A 111 7.79 12.87 4.88
CA ILE A 111 8.28 12.01 5.94
C ILE A 111 8.96 10.79 5.31
N PRO A 112 10.29 10.67 5.40
CA PRO A 112 10.99 9.48 4.90
C PRO A 112 10.67 8.27 5.77
N VAL A 113 10.27 7.17 5.14
CA VAL A 113 9.96 5.91 5.83
C VAL A 113 10.69 4.77 5.14
N ASN A 114 11.40 3.98 5.94
CA ASN A 114 11.95 2.71 5.48
C ASN A 114 10.94 1.61 5.75
N VAL A 115 10.56 0.86 4.72
CA VAL A 115 9.59 -0.22 4.82
C VAL A 115 10.17 -1.51 4.24
N PRO A 116 9.81 -2.68 4.79
CA PRO A 116 10.30 -3.95 4.29
C PRO A 116 9.99 -4.23 2.82
N HIS A 117 8.87 -3.72 2.29
CA HIS A 117 8.44 -3.99 0.92
C HIS A 117 7.61 -2.84 0.33
N GLY A 118 8.24 -1.94 -0.42
CA GLY A 118 7.58 -0.71 -0.90
C GLY A 118 6.35 -0.93 -1.78
N ILE A 119 6.36 -1.96 -2.64
CA ILE A 119 5.29 -2.21 -3.62
C ILE A 119 3.95 -2.54 -2.95
N SER A 120 3.94 -3.15 -1.76
CA SER A 120 2.70 -3.51 -1.08
C SER A 120 2.19 -2.43 -0.11
N ILE A 121 2.94 -1.34 0.10
CA ILE A 121 2.52 -0.23 0.97
C ILE A 121 1.19 0.41 0.56
N PRO A 122 0.92 0.70 -0.73
CA PRO A 122 -0.36 1.28 -1.12
C PRO A 122 -1.55 0.45 -0.64
N LEU A 123 -1.44 -0.87 -0.74
CA LEU A 123 -2.50 -1.79 -0.32
C LEU A 123 -2.64 -1.81 1.22
N VAL A 124 -1.53 -1.78 1.96
CA VAL A 124 -1.56 -1.66 3.43
C VAL A 124 -2.20 -0.34 3.86
N LEU A 125 -1.86 0.77 3.21
CA LEU A 125 -2.42 2.08 3.52
C LEU A 125 -3.91 2.16 3.20
N LEU A 126 -4.33 1.69 2.02
CA LEU A 126 -5.74 1.68 1.61
C LEU A 126 -6.65 0.97 2.62
N PHE A 127 -6.31 -0.28 2.97
CA PHE A 127 -7.12 -1.06 3.89
C PHE A 127 -6.88 -0.68 5.37
N GLY A 128 -5.65 -0.31 5.71
CA GLY A 128 -5.27 0.08 7.06
C GLY A 128 -5.97 1.36 7.49
N LEU A 129 -6.00 2.38 6.63
CA LEU A 129 -6.71 3.65 6.85
C LEU A 129 -8.23 3.55 6.66
N GLY A 130 -8.76 2.36 6.32
CA GLY A 130 -10.19 2.17 6.03
C GLY A 130 -10.69 2.95 4.80
N LEU A 131 -9.80 3.26 3.85
CA LEU A 131 -10.17 3.86 2.56
C LEU A 131 -10.80 2.81 1.64
N GLU A 132 -10.28 1.58 1.71
CA GLU A 132 -10.84 0.43 1.04
C GLU A 132 -11.32 -0.60 2.08
N THR A 133 -12.52 -1.13 1.88
CA THR A 133 -13.15 -2.09 2.80
C THR A 133 -13.51 -3.40 2.12
N ASN A 134 -13.42 -3.48 0.78
CA ASN A 134 -13.77 -4.70 0.06
C ASN A 134 -12.62 -5.72 0.11
N LEU A 135 -12.71 -6.65 1.05
CA LEU A 135 -11.71 -7.70 1.28
C LEU A 135 -11.58 -8.68 0.11
N ASN A 136 -12.57 -8.77 -0.79
CA ASN A 136 -12.45 -9.59 -1.99
C ASN A 136 -11.39 -9.01 -2.95
N HIS A 137 -11.29 -7.68 -3.04
CA HIS A 137 -10.23 -7.03 -3.81
C HIS A 137 -8.86 -7.23 -3.16
N LEU A 138 -8.79 -7.24 -1.82
CA LEU A 138 -7.56 -7.61 -1.12
C LEU A 138 -7.14 -9.04 -1.48
N ALA A 139 -8.06 -10.01 -1.36
CA ALA A 139 -7.79 -11.41 -1.66
C ALA A 139 -7.28 -11.61 -3.10
N ALA A 140 -7.95 -10.98 -4.08
CA ALA A 140 -7.58 -11.05 -5.50
C ALA A 140 -6.17 -10.48 -5.81
N ARG A 141 -5.63 -9.61 -4.95
CA ARG A 141 -4.27 -9.08 -5.06
C ARG A 141 -3.24 -9.94 -4.32
N LEU A 142 -3.67 -10.73 -3.34
CA LEU A 142 -2.79 -11.60 -2.54
C LEU A 142 -2.62 -12.99 -3.15
N LEU A 143 -3.65 -13.53 -3.80
CA LEU A 143 -3.65 -14.91 -4.30
C LEU A 143 -4.23 -14.99 -5.72
N PRO A 144 -3.83 -16.00 -6.51
CA PRO A 144 -4.46 -16.28 -7.80
C PRO A 144 -5.95 -16.63 -7.65
N PRO A 145 -6.80 -16.35 -8.68
CA PRO A 145 -8.22 -16.71 -8.66
C PRO A 145 -8.49 -18.19 -8.39
N ASP A 146 -7.72 -19.10 -9.00
CA ASP A 146 -7.91 -20.55 -8.82
C ASP A 146 -7.63 -20.98 -7.38
N VAL A 147 -6.69 -20.32 -6.71
CA VAL A 147 -6.40 -20.55 -5.28
C VAL A 147 -7.53 -20.01 -4.41
N ILE A 148 -8.09 -18.85 -4.76
CA ILE A 148 -9.23 -18.25 -4.04
C ILE A 148 -10.48 -19.12 -4.20
N GLY A 149 -10.67 -19.78 -5.34
CA GLY A 149 -11.81 -20.68 -5.58
C GLY A 149 -11.92 -21.86 -4.59
N GLU A 150 -10.82 -22.22 -3.93
CA GLU A 150 -10.78 -23.28 -2.92
C GLU A 150 -11.11 -22.78 -1.50
N PHE A 151 -11.39 -21.48 -1.31
CA PHE A 151 -11.78 -20.92 -0.03
C PHE A 151 -13.08 -21.56 0.49
N PRO A 152 -13.21 -21.86 1.79
CA PRO A 152 -12.29 -21.56 2.90
C PRO A 152 -11.27 -22.66 3.23
N ASN A 153 -11.07 -23.67 2.37
CA ASN A 153 -10.20 -24.79 2.67
C ASN A 153 -8.72 -24.45 2.41
N ALA A 154 -8.03 -23.91 3.42
CA ALA A 154 -6.62 -23.52 3.32
C ALA A 154 -5.67 -24.63 2.84
N ALA A 155 -5.97 -25.91 3.15
CA ALA A 155 -5.17 -27.04 2.66
C ALA A 155 -5.34 -27.26 1.15
N ALA A 156 -6.58 -27.13 0.64
CA ALA A 156 -6.87 -27.18 -0.78
C ALA A 156 -6.24 -25.97 -1.51
N MET A 157 -6.39 -24.76 -0.96
CA MET A 157 -5.74 -23.55 -1.46
C MET A 157 -4.21 -23.73 -1.59
N SER A 158 -3.57 -24.25 -0.54
CA SER A 158 -2.11 -24.49 -0.54
C SER A 158 -1.70 -25.55 -1.57
N THR A 159 -2.54 -26.57 -1.76
CA THR A 159 -2.31 -27.61 -2.77
C THR A 159 -2.38 -27.03 -4.18
N VAL A 160 -3.38 -26.22 -4.50
CA VAL A 160 -3.49 -25.53 -5.79
C VAL A 160 -2.31 -24.57 -5.99
N MET A 161 -1.99 -23.77 -4.97
CA MET A 161 -0.87 -22.83 -5.01
C MET A 161 0.47 -23.53 -5.26
N SER A 162 0.69 -24.72 -4.69
CA SER A 162 1.92 -25.49 -4.85
C SER A 162 2.20 -25.92 -6.30
N ARG A 163 1.17 -25.93 -7.17
CA ARG A 163 1.25 -26.39 -8.57
C ARG A 163 1.63 -25.28 -9.56
N TYR A 164 1.67 -24.02 -9.13
CA TYR A 164 2.04 -22.91 -9.99
C TYR A 164 3.50 -23.02 -10.49
N LYS A 165 3.79 -22.40 -11.63
CA LYS A 165 5.16 -22.29 -12.16
C LYS A 165 6.03 -21.55 -11.15
N GLU A 166 7.32 -21.88 -11.12
CA GLU A 166 8.28 -21.34 -10.14
C GLU A 166 8.29 -19.82 -10.10
N SER A 167 8.42 -19.15 -11.25
CA SER A 167 8.41 -17.68 -11.31
C SER A 167 7.13 -17.03 -10.78
N GLN A 168 5.97 -17.62 -11.06
CA GLN A 168 4.68 -17.14 -10.55
C GLN A 168 4.58 -17.37 -9.04
N PHE A 169 4.95 -18.58 -8.59
CA PHE A 169 4.95 -18.93 -7.18
C PHE A 169 5.86 -17.99 -6.38
N ASP A 170 7.08 -17.76 -6.87
CA ASP A 170 8.07 -16.90 -6.21
C ASP A 170 7.58 -15.45 -6.11
N TRP A 171 6.94 -14.94 -7.17
CA TRP A 171 6.33 -13.62 -7.14
C TRP A 171 5.29 -13.51 -6.02
N TYR A 172 4.31 -14.42 -5.96
CA TYR A 172 3.29 -14.40 -4.91
C TYR A 172 3.88 -14.63 -3.52
N PHE A 173 4.87 -15.52 -3.40
CA PHE A 173 5.54 -15.78 -2.13
C PHE A 173 6.25 -14.53 -1.61
N GLN A 174 7.06 -13.88 -2.45
CA GLN A 174 7.78 -12.65 -2.11
C GLN A 174 6.81 -11.50 -1.81
N TYR A 175 5.76 -11.34 -2.62
CA TYR A 175 4.76 -10.30 -2.43
C TYR A 175 4.00 -10.47 -1.11
N ASN A 176 3.49 -11.67 -0.80
CA ASN A 176 2.79 -11.95 0.47
C ASN A 176 3.73 -11.85 1.67
N GLN A 177 4.98 -12.31 1.54
CA GLN A 177 5.98 -12.15 2.59
C GLN A 177 6.26 -10.67 2.86
N GLY A 178 6.43 -9.86 1.82
CA GLY A 178 6.63 -8.43 1.91
C GLY A 178 5.44 -7.71 2.53
N MET A 179 4.22 -8.04 2.10
CA MET A 179 2.98 -7.55 2.69
C MET A 179 2.90 -7.88 4.17
N TRP A 180 3.15 -9.13 4.57
CA TRP A 180 3.13 -9.54 5.97
C TRP A 180 4.17 -8.79 6.81
N LYS A 181 5.40 -8.60 6.29
CA LYS A 181 6.43 -7.80 6.97
C LYS A 181 5.98 -6.35 7.17
N ASN A 182 5.32 -5.73 6.19
CA ASN A 182 4.78 -4.38 6.35
C ASN A 182 3.65 -4.33 7.38
N ILE A 183 2.75 -5.33 7.41
CA ILE A 183 1.70 -5.42 8.44
C ILE A 183 2.34 -5.46 9.83
N LEU A 184 3.37 -6.28 10.05
CA LEU A 184 4.10 -6.33 11.32
C LEU A 184 4.88 -5.03 11.62
N ALA A 185 5.41 -4.37 10.60
CA ALA A 185 6.22 -3.17 10.75
C ALA A 185 5.38 -1.93 11.07
N LEU A 186 4.19 -1.79 10.48
CA LEU A 186 3.31 -0.64 10.66
C LEU A 186 2.21 -0.88 11.71
N ALA A 187 1.89 -2.16 11.98
CA ALA A 187 0.87 -2.59 12.93
C ALA A 187 -0.48 -1.88 12.73
N PRO A 188 -1.18 -2.10 11.60
CA PRO A 188 -2.53 -1.59 11.41
C PRO A 188 -3.49 -2.22 12.42
N ARG A 189 -4.38 -1.41 12.98
CA ARG A 189 -5.42 -1.84 13.95
C ARG A 189 -6.58 -2.58 13.28
N ASN A 190 -6.69 -2.52 11.96
CA ASN A 190 -7.71 -3.24 11.20
C ASN A 190 -7.46 -4.75 11.25
N THR A 191 -8.15 -5.44 12.16
CA THR A 191 -8.00 -6.90 12.37
C THR A 191 -8.36 -7.70 11.14
N ALA A 192 -9.40 -7.30 10.38
CA ALA A 192 -9.81 -7.99 9.16
C ALA A 192 -8.70 -7.98 8.10
N LEU A 193 -8.02 -6.84 7.91
CA LEU A 193 -6.83 -6.74 7.05
C LEU A 193 -5.73 -7.70 7.50
N VAL A 194 -5.40 -7.67 8.80
CA VAL A 194 -4.33 -8.51 9.38
C VAL A 194 -4.64 -9.99 9.17
N GLU A 195 -5.85 -10.43 9.46
CA GLU A 195 -6.30 -11.82 9.30
C GLU A 195 -6.26 -12.30 7.86
N HIS A 196 -6.70 -11.47 6.90
CA HIS A 196 -6.69 -11.83 5.48
C HIS A 196 -5.27 -11.97 4.94
N VAL A 197 -4.39 -11.02 5.25
CA VAL A 197 -2.98 -11.08 4.84
C VAL A 197 -2.29 -12.27 5.50
N GLN A 198 -2.55 -12.52 6.78
CA GLN A 198 -1.97 -13.66 7.50
C GLN A 198 -2.41 -15.00 6.88
N THR A 199 -3.69 -15.12 6.53
CA THR A 199 -4.24 -16.33 5.90
C THR A 199 -3.61 -16.57 4.54
N ALA A 200 -3.55 -15.55 3.68
CA ALA A 200 -2.89 -15.64 2.39
C ALA A 200 -1.42 -16.03 2.54
N TYR A 201 -0.69 -15.39 3.45
CA TYR A 201 0.72 -15.71 3.72
C TYR A 201 0.91 -17.16 4.17
N LYS A 202 0.07 -17.66 5.09
CA LYS A 202 0.10 -19.08 5.52
C LYS A 202 -0.08 -20.04 4.34
N VAL A 203 -1.05 -19.76 3.45
CA VAL A 203 -1.29 -20.56 2.24
C VAL A 203 -0.03 -20.65 1.37
N VAL A 204 0.65 -19.53 1.11
CA VAL A 204 1.88 -19.55 0.28
C VAL A 204 3.05 -20.25 0.98
N VAL A 205 3.17 -20.11 2.30
CA VAL A 205 4.19 -20.80 3.10
C VAL A 205 3.99 -22.31 3.08
N ASP A 206 2.76 -22.79 3.28
CA ASP A 206 2.44 -24.21 3.26
C ASP A 206 2.59 -24.80 1.87
N ALA A 207 2.19 -24.07 0.82
CA ALA A 207 2.49 -24.43 -0.56
C ALA A 207 4.00 -24.57 -0.82
N ARG A 208 4.84 -23.68 -0.27
CA ARG A 208 6.32 -23.79 -0.37
C ARG A 208 6.84 -25.07 0.28
N ARG A 209 6.32 -25.40 1.47
CA ARG A 209 6.66 -26.64 2.18
C ARG A 209 6.27 -27.88 1.37
N MET A 210 5.09 -27.87 0.75
CA MET A 210 4.65 -28.97 -0.13
C MET A 210 5.57 -29.14 -1.33
N ARG A 211 6.01 -28.04 -1.97
CA ARG A 211 6.96 -28.08 -3.07
C ARG A 211 8.30 -28.67 -2.63
N SER A 212 8.80 -28.28 -1.46
CA SER A 212 10.09 -28.74 -0.93
C SER A 212 10.11 -30.22 -0.55
N ARG A 213 8.96 -30.85 -0.32
CA ARG A 213 8.83 -32.29 0.00
C ARG A 213 8.69 -33.20 -1.21
N ARG A 214 8.48 -32.63 -2.41
CA ARG A 214 8.31 -33.38 -3.67
C ARG A 214 9.62 -33.60 -4.42
N TRP A 215 10.71 -33.05 -3.91
CA TRP A 215 12.08 -33.22 -4.36
C TRP A 215 12.88 -33.84 -3.22
#